data_AF-A0A3D4R2E6-F1
#
_entry.id   AF-A0A3D4R2E6-F1
#
_cell.length_a   1.000
_cell.length_b   1.000
_cell.length_c   1.000
_cell.angle_alpha   90.00
_cell.angle_beta   90.00
_cell.angle_gamma   90.00
#
_symmetry.space_group_name_H-M   'P 1'
#
loop_
_entity.id
_entity.type
_entity.pdbx_description
1 polymer ?
#
loop_
_entity_poly.entity_id
_entity_poly.type
_entity_poly.pdbx_seq_one_letter_code
_entity_poly.pdbx_strand_id
1 'polypeptide(L)' 'LIMAPPEVIDYVVVHELMHIREKNHSSKFWNLVLNVIPDYRAHRCWLRDNQRHLNL' A
#
# COMPACT_ATOMS: atom_id res chain seq x y z
N LEU A 1 -8.25 8.12 -3.58
CA LEU A 1 -7.55 8.15 -2.26
C LEU A 1 -8.27 8.98 -1.20
N ILE A 2 -8.93 10.10 -1.55
CA ILE A 2 -9.52 11.05 -0.57
C ILE A 2 -10.60 10.41 0.35
N MET A 3 -11.22 9.30 -0.06
CA MET A 3 -12.23 8.59 0.74
C MET A 3 -11.74 7.25 1.33
N ALA A 4 -10.44 6.96 1.26
CA ALA A 4 -9.90 5.74 1.87
C ALA A 4 -9.79 5.87 3.40
N PRO A 5 -9.97 4.78 4.17
CA PRO A 5 -9.66 4.77 5.60
C PRO A 5 -8.22 5.22 5.87
N PRO A 6 -7.94 5.93 6.97
CA PRO A 6 -6.61 6.45 7.28
C PRO A 6 -5.49 5.40 7.19
N GLU A 7 -5.72 4.19 7.69
CA GLU A 7 -4.76 3.09 7.64
C GLU A 7 -4.43 2.62 6.22
N VAL A 8 -5.38 2.75 5.29
CA VAL A 8 -5.15 2.46 3.88
C VAL A 8 -4.34 3.58 3.22
N ILE A 9 -4.57 4.83 3.63
CA ILE A 9 -3.78 5.98 3.17
C ILE A 9 -2.33 5.82 3.63
N ASP A 10 -2.10 5.49 4.90
CA ASP A 10 -0.77 5.24 5.45
C ASP A 10 -0.06 4.11 4.72
N TYR A 11 -0.78 3.02 4.41
CA TYR A 11 -0.26 1.94 3.57
C TYR A 11 0.20 2.44 2.19
N VAL A 12 -0.58 3.27 1.51
CA VAL A 12 -0.21 3.82 0.19
C VAL A 12 1.01 4.74 0.31
N VAL A 13 1.06 5.61 1.32
CA VAL A 13 2.22 6.48 1.55
C VAL A 13 3.48 5.67 1.79
N VAL A 14 3.42 4.67 2.67
CA VAL A 14 4.56 3.77 2.94
C VAL A 14 4.95 2.99 1.67
N HIS A 15 3.97 2.51 0.90
CA HIS A 15 4.19 1.83 -0.37
C HIS A 15 5.00 2.68 -1.36
N GLU A 16 4.59 3.94 -1.57
CA GLU A 16 5.29 4.87 -2.46
C GLU A 16 6.68 5.23 -1.94
N LEU A 17 6.85 5.37 -0.62
CA LEU A 17 8.17 5.62 -0.02
C LEU A 17 9.12 4.42 -0.22
N MET A 18 8.62 3.19 -0.18
CA MET A 18 9.46 2.01 -0.44
C MET A 18 9.97 1.96 -1.88
N HIS A 19 9.26 2.57 -2.83
CA HIS A 19 9.74 2.73 -4.21
C HIS A 19 10.98 3.62 -4.34
N ILE A 20 11.36 4.39 -3.31
CA ILE A 20 12.65 5.08 -3.29
C ILE A 20 13.80 4.08 -3.20
N ARG A 21 13.63 3.00 -2.43
CA ARG A 21 14.66 1.95 -2.22
C ARG A 21 14.59 0.81 -3.23
N GLU A 22 13.39 0.39 -3.61
CA GLU A 22 13.18 -0.74 -4.51
C GLU A 22 12.09 -0.40 -5.53
N LYS A 23 12.49 -0.25 -6.81
CA LYS A 23 11.62 0.31 -7.85
C LYS A 23 10.49 -0.62 -8.32
N ASN A 24 10.62 -1.92 -8.08
CA ASN A 24 9.65 -2.93 -8.52
C ASN A 24 8.99 -3.61 -7.33
N HIS A 25 7.79 -4.17 -7.48
CA HIS A 25 7.10 -4.96 -6.44
C HIS A 25 7.68 -6.37 -6.23
N SER A 26 9.01 -6.47 -6.11
CA SER A 26 9.75 -7.71 -5.87
C SER A 26 9.56 -8.21 -4.43
N SER A 27 10.03 -9.42 -4.12
CA SER A 27 9.99 -9.93 -2.74
C SER A 27 10.74 -9.02 -1.76
N LYS A 28 11.80 -8.33 -2.21
CA LYS A 28 12.53 -7.35 -1.41
C LYS A 28 11.65 -6.14 -1.08
N PHE A 29 10.90 -5.63 -2.05
CA PHE A 29 9.94 -4.55 -1.84
C PHE A 29 8.91 -4.93 -0.78
N TRP A 30 8.29 -6.11 -0.92
CA TRP A 30 7.26 -6.54 0.03
C TRP A 30 7.82 -6.80 1.43
N ASN A 31 9.08 -7.23 1.56
CA ASN A 31 9.74 -7.32 2.85
C ASN A 31 9.95 -5.94 3.49
N LEU A 32 10.31 -4.91 2.69
CA LEU A 32 10.44 -3.54 3.19
C LEU A 32 9.10 -2.99 3.69
N VAL A 33 8.01 -3.22 2.93
CA VAL A 33 6.66 -2.83 3.35
C VAL A 33 6.23 -3.59 4.61
N LEU A 34 6.43 -4.92 4.65
CA LEU A 34 6.07 -5.77 5.77
C LEU A 34 6.75 -5.36 7.08
N ASN A 35 8.00 -4.89 7.01
CA ASN A 35 8.74 -4.44 8.20
C ASN A 35 8.14 -3.18 8.84
N VAL A 36 7.38 -2.39 8.10
CA VAL A 36 6.74 -1.15 8.60
C VAL A 36 5.25 -1.37 8.86
N ILE A 37 4.57 -2.07 7.96
CA ILE A 37 3.13 -2.36 8.04
C ILE A 37 2.94 -3.89 7.89
N PRO A 38 2.96 -4.65 8.99
CA PRO A 38 2.87 -6.12 8.95
C PRO A 38 1.58 -6.64 8.30
N ASP A 39 0.49 -5.88 8.39
CA ASP A 39 -0.85 -6.19 7.88
C ASP A 39 -1.13 -5.59 6.49
N TYR A 40 -0.08 -5.17 5.75
CA TYR A 40 -0.21 -4.52 4.44
C TYR A 40 -1.09 -5.27 3.42
N ARG A 41 -1.18 -6.60 3.56
CA ARG A 41 -2.01 -7.46 2.71
C ARG A 41 -3.49 -7.12 2.85
N ALA A 42 -3.96 -6.79 4.05
CA ALA A 42 -5.34 -6.39 4.30
C ALA A 42 -5.64 -5.07 3.60
N HIS A 43 -4.78 -4.05 3.74
CA HIS A 43 -4.94 -2.77 3.06
C HIS A 43 -4.88 -2.90 1.53
N ARG A 44 -3.98 -3.75 1.02
CA ARG A 44 -3.90 -4.05 -0.42
C ARG A 44 -5.18 -4.73 -0.94
N CYS A 45 -5.74 -5.68 -0.19
CA CYS A 45 -7.03 -6.28 -0.53
C CYS A 45 -8.14 -5.23 -0.52
N TRP A 46 -8.20 -4.39 0.52
CA TRP A 46 -9.17 -3.30 0.59
C TRP A 46 -9.09 -2.38 -0.63
N LEU A 47 -7.88 -1.97 -1.04
CA LEU A 47 -7.70 -1.14 -2.24
C LEU A 47 -8.16 -1.83 -3.51
N ARG A 48 -7.84 -3.11 -3.70
CA ARG A 48 -8.29 -3.89 -4.87
C ARG A 48 -9.81 -3.93 -4.94
N ASP A 49 -10.47 -4.17 -3.81
CA ASP A 49 -11.91 -4.34 -3.75
C ASP A 49 -12.65 -2.99 -3.86
N ASN A 50 -12.01 -1.89 -3.47
CA ASN A 50 -12.55 -0.54 -3.53
C ASN A 50 -12.02 0.32 -4.69
N GLN A 51 -11.17 -0.24 -5.58
CA GLN A 51 -10.50 0.50 -6.66
C GLN A 51 -11.49 1.23 -7.58
N ARG A 52 -12.67 0.64 -7.82
CA ARG A 52 -13.73 1.23 -8.66
C ARG A 52 -14.44 2.43 -8.03
N HIS A 53 -14.41 2.56 -6.70
CA HIS A 53 -15.04 3.66 -5.96
C HIS A 53 -14.03 4.75 -5.59
N LEU A 54 -12.74 4.43 -5.66
CA LEU A 54 -11.64 5.37 -5.55
C LEU A 54 -11.43 6.00 -6.93
N ASN A 55 -12.38 6.84 -7.37
CA ASN A 55 -12.23 7.64 -8.59
C ASN A 55 -10.86 8.34 -8.57
N LEU A 56 -10.00 7.98 -9.53
CA LEU A 56 -8.91 8.79 -10.04
C LEU A 56 -9.32 9.26 -11.42
#